data_AF-A0A938B2U1-F1
#
_entry.id   AF-A0A938B2U1-F1
#
_cell.length_a   1.000
_cell.length_b   1.000
_cell.length_c   1.000
_cell.angle_alpha   90.00
_cell.angle_beta   90.00
_cell.angle_gamma   90.00
#
_symmetry.space_group_name_H-M   'P 1'
#
loop_
_entity.id
_entity.type
_entity.pdbx_description
1 polymer ?
#
loop_
_entity_poly.entity_id
_entity_poly.type
_entity_poly.pdbx_seq_one_letter_code
_entity_poly.pdbx_strand_id
1 'polypeptide(L)'
;MFRLTRRTVHDTAPAPMRSAWVVLGGAFVGFAVSGGIMHAYAVFFVAFLEEFGWSRAETSIAYAVAQLMSGLSSPLIGALVDRLGPRLVILA
;
A
#
# COMPACT_ATOMS: atom_id res chain seq x y z
N MET A 1 25.19 35.89 11.27
CA MET A 1 24.42 35.12 12.27
C MET A 1 23.41 34.23 11.54
N PHE A 2 23.88 33.18 10.86
CA PHE A 2 23.05 32.18 10.18
C PHE A 2 23.59 30.81 10.63
N ARG A 3 23.00 30.23 11.67
CA ARG A 3 23.33 28.86 12.09
C ARG A 3 22.64 27.92 11.12
N LEU A 4 23.46 27.22 10.36
CA LEU A 4 23.06 26.22 9.38
C LEU A 4 22.34 25.06 10.07
N THR A 5 21.05 24.99 9.81
CA THR A 5 20.21 23.79 9.91
C THR A 5 20.71 22.72 8.94
N ARG A 6 21.81 22.05 9.28
CA ARG A 6 22.20 20.79 8.63
C ARG A 6 22.14 19.67 9.66
N ARG A 7 20.91 19.24 9.96
CA ARG A 7 20.70 17.89 10.49
C ARG A 7 20.90 16.96 9.30
N THR A 8 22.04 16.30 9.27
CA THR A 8 22.48 15.32 8.28
C THR A 8 21.47 14.17 8.23
N VAL A 9 20.78 14.05 7.10
CA VAL A 9 19.82 12.98 6.77
C VAL A 9 20.52 11.63 6.47
N HIS A 10 21.82 11.48 6.74
CA HIS A 10 22.62 10.35 6.22
C HIS A 10 23.39 9.48 7.22
N ASP A 11 23.09 9.54 8.52
CA ASP A 11 23.55 8.49 9.44
C ASP A 11 22.57 7.30 9.48
N THR A 12 22.31 6.69 8.32
CA THR A 12 21.83 5.30 8.30
C THR A 12 23.06 4.42 8.42
N ALA A 13 23.57 4.22 9.64
CA ALA A 13 24.48 3.09 9.90
C ALA A 13 23.86 1.85 9.23
N PRO A 14 24.62 1.06 8.44
CA PRO A 14 24.06 -0.06 7.70
C PRO A 14 23.27 -0.91 8.69
N ALA A 15 21.95 -0.95 8.52
CA ALA A 15 21.09 -1.70 9.40
C ALA A 15 21.64 -3.13 9.41
N PRO A 16 21.90 -3.74 10.58
CA PRO A 16 22.55 -5.04 10.66
C PRO A 16 21.89 -5.99 9.66
N MET A 17 22.65 -6.73 8.85
CA MET A 17 22.16 -7.52 7.70
C MET A 17 20.83 -8.24 7.98
N ARG A 18 20.68 -8.80 9.19
CA ARG A 18 19.45 -9.43 9.70
C ARG A 18 18.20 -8.54 9.64
N SER A 19 18.31 -7.27 9.98
CA SER A 19 17.22 -6.28 9.93
C SER A 19 16.81 -5.93 8.50
N ALA A 20 17.77 -5.86 7.56
CA ALA A 20 17.47 -5.66 6.15
C ALA A 20 16.67 -6.84 5.57
N TRP A 21 17.02 -8.08 5.94
CA TRP A 21 16.26 -9.28 5.55
C TRP A 21 14.84 -9.31 6.11
N VAL A 22 14.62 -8.82 7.34
CA VAL A 22 13.27 -8.74 7.94
C VAL A 22 12.41 -7.70 7.21
N VAL A 23 12.97 -6.52 6.90
CA VAL A 23 12.25 -5.49 6.14
C VAL A 23 11.93 -5.99 4.74
N LEU A 24 12.87 -6.66 4.07
CA LEU A 24 12.64 -7.25 2.75
C LEU A 24 11.55 -8.32 2.79
N GLY A 25 11.58 -9.22 3.79
CA GLY A 25 10.54 -10.23 3.99
C GLY A 25 9.17 -9.61 4.23
N GLY A 26 9.08 -8.58 5.09
CA GLY A 26 7.83 -7.87 5.35
C GLY A 26 7.29 -7.15 4.11
N ALA A 27 8.16 -6.46 3.36
CA ALA A 27 7.78 -5.80 2.12
C ALA A 27 7.32 -6.79 1.05
N PHE A 28 8.02 -7.93 0.93
CA PHE A 28 7.65 -9.00 0.00
C PHE A 28 6.27 -9.58 0.35
N VAL A 29 6.02 -9.91 1.62
CA VAL A 29 4.72 -10.43 2.06
C VAL A 29 3.61 -9.41 1.84
N GLY A 30 3.84 -8.14 2.20
CA GLY A 30 2.86 -7.08 1.95
C GLY A 30 2.52 -6.93 0.47
N PHE A 31 3.54 -6.95 -0.39
CA PHE A 31 3.34 -6.89 -1.84
C PHE A 31 2.64 -8.14 -2.39
N ALA A 32 3.00 -9.33 -1.92
CA ALA A 32 2.39 -10.58 -2.32
C ALA A 32 0.91 -10.65 -1.93
N VAL A 33 0.54 -10.19 -0.71
CA VAL A 33 -0.86 -10.11 -0.28
C VAL A 33 -1.63 -9.10 -1.12
N SER A 34 -1.07 -7.90 -1.33
CA SER A 34 -1.69 -6.87 -2.17
C SER A 34 -1.93 -7.37 -3.60
N GLY A 35 -0.92 -7.99 -4.22
CA GLY A 35 -1.04 -8.58 -5.55
C GLY A 35 -2.05 -9.74 -5.59
N GLY A 36 -2.06 -10.58 -4.54
CA GLY A 36 -3.01 -11.67 -4.38
C GLY A 36 -4.46 -11.19 -4.33
N ILE A 37 -4.75 -10.14 -3.56
CA ILE A 37 -6.09 -9.53 -3.50
C ILE A 37 -6.51 -9.00 -4.87
N MET A 38 -5.59 -8.30 -5.56
CA MET A 38 -5.87 -7.75 -6.90
C MET A 38 -6.19 -8.86 -7.91
N HIS A 39 -5.53 -10.02 -7.84
CA HIS A 39 -5.77 -11.15 -8.75
C HIS A 39 -7.00 -11.97 -8.35
N ALA A 40 -7.26 -12.12 -7.05
CA ALA A 40 -8.45 -12.78 -6.54
C ALA A 40 -9.74 -12.08 -6.99
N TYR A 41 -9.69 -10.76 -7.24
CA TYR A 41 -10.80 -10.00 -7.79
C TYR A 41 -11.42 -10.63 -9.04
N ALA A 42 -10.61 -11.21 -9.94
CA ALA A 42 -11.13 -11.83 -11.17
C ALA A 42 -12.03 -13.05 -10.90
N VAL A 43 -11.77 -13.80 -9.82
CA VAL A 43 -12.59 -14.94 -9.41
C VAL A 43 -13.89 -14.47 -8.76
N PHE A 44 -13.78 -13.50 -7.83
CA PHE A 44 -14.95 -12.90 -7.19
C PHE A 44 -15.85 -12.14 -8.16
N PHE A 45 -15.28 -11.58 -9.22
CA PHE A 45 -16.01 -10.89 -10.27
C PHE A 45 -17.07 -11.78 -10.92
N VAL A 46 -16.70 -13.04 -11.27
CA VAL A 46 -17.64 -13.99 -11.88
C VAL A 46 -18.75 -14.36 -10.91
N ALA A 47 -18.41 -14.65 -9.65
CA ALA A 47 -19.38 -14.95 -8.61
C ALA A 47 -20.36 -13.77 -8.37
N PHE A 48 -19.88 -12.53 -8.38
CA PHE A 48 -20.73 -11.34 -8.24
C PHE A 48 -21.74 -11.19 -9.39
N LEU A 49 -21.33 -11.50 -10.62
CA LEU A 49 -22.22 -11.45 -11.78
C LEU A 49 -23.33 -12.51 -11.70
N GLU A 50 -22.99 -13.70 -11.20
CA GLU A 50 -23.95 -14.81 -11.05
C GLU A 50 -24.93 -14.58 -9.88
N GLU A 51 -24.45 -14.08 -8.73
CA GLU A 51 -25.25 -13.91 -7.52
C GLU A 51 -26.14 -12.66 -7.56
N PHE A 52 -25.61 -11.53 -8.03
CA PHE A 52 -26.34 -10.25 -8.06
C PHE A 52 -27.01 -9.99 -9.41
N GLY A 53 -26.78 -10.84 -10.42
CA GLY A 53 -27.30 -10.66 -11.77
C GLY A 53 -26.78 -9.40 -12.48
N TRP A 54 -25.72 -8.79 -11.95
CA TRP A 54 -25.15 -7.56 -12.51
C TRP A 54 -24.51 -7.80 -13.87
N SER A 55 -24.48 -6.75 -14.69
CA SER A 55 -23.75 -6.77 -15.97
C SER A 55 -22.25 -6.56 -15.74
N ARG A 56 -21.43 -7.05 -16.67
CA ARG A 56 -19.96 -6.84 -16.64
C ARG A 56 -19.57 -5.35 -16.59
N ALA A 57 -20.44 -4.47 -17.10
CA ALA A 57 -20.24 -3.02 -17.09
C ALA A 57 -20.47 -2.40 -15.70
N GLU A 58 -21.50 -2.84 -14.98
CA GLU A 58 -21.78 -2.31 -13.63
C GLU A 58 -20.67 -2.70 -12.64
N THR A 59 -20.24 -3.96 -12.66
CA THR A 59 -19.18 -4.45 -11.79
C THR A 59 -17.81 -3.82 -12.13
N SER A 60 -17.54 -3.51 -13.41
CA SER A 60 -16.31 -2.81 -13.79
C SER A 60 -16.29 -1.35 -13.34
N ILE A 61 -17.45 -0.67 -13.37
CA ILE A 61 -17.60 0.69 -12.83
C ILE A 61 -17.38 0.67 -11.32
N ALA A 62 -17.96 -0.29 -10.59
CA ALA A 62 -17.74 -0.43 -9.15
C ALA A 62 -16.25 -0.61 -8.80
N TYR A 63 -15.53 -1.45 -9.55
CA TYR A 63 -14.09 -1.62 -9.39
C TYR A 63 -13.30 -0.35 -9.70
N ALA A 64 -13.67 0.35 -10.77
CA ALA A 64 -13.03 1.60 -11.16
C ALA A 64 -13.18 2.66 -10.06
N VAL A 65 -14.37 2.76 -9.45
CA VAL A 65 -14.60 3.65 -8.30
C VAL A 65 -13.75 3.24 -7.10
N ALA A 66 -13.67 1.94 -6.78
CA ALA A 66 -12.83 1.45 -5.69
C ALA A 66 -11.34 1.78 -5.91
N GLN A 67 -10.83 1.60 -7.14
CA GLN A 67 -9.47 1.96 -7.52
C GLN A 67 -9.22 3.46 -7.47
N LEU A 68 -10.19 4.28 -7.89
CA LEU A 68 -10.09 5.74 -7.78
C LEU A 68 -10.04 6.20 -6.31
N MET A 69 -10.87 5.62 -5.44
CA MET A 69 -10.85 5.93 -4.01
C MET A 69 -9.54 5.48 -3.36
N SER A 70 -9.03 4.30 -3.72
CA SER A 70 -7.72 3.82 -3.27
C SER A 70 -6.59 4.76 -3.71
N GLY A 71 -6.58 5.17 -4.99
CA GLY A 71 -5.61 6.12 -5.52
C GLY A 71 -5.69 7.50 -4.86
N LEU A 72 -6.90 8.00 -4.62
CA LEU A 72 -7.12 9.29 -3.94
C LEU A 72 -6.68 9.25 -2.46
N SER A 73 -6.79 8.08 -1.83
CA SER A 73 -6.31 7.84 -0.46
C SER A 73 -4.79 7.74 -0.38
N SER A 74 -4.12 7.34 -1.47
CA SER A 74 -2.67 7.15 -1.53
C SER A 74 -1.83 8.35 -1.08
N PRO A 75 -2.04 9.60 -1.53
CA PRO A 75 -1.28 10.75 -1.03
C PRO A 75 -1.56 11.05 0.45
N LEU A 76 -2.77 10.74 0.93
CA LEU A 76 -3.16 10.93 2.32
C LEU A 76 -2.43 9.92 3.23
N ILE A 77 -2.38 8.66 2.79
CA ILE A 77 -1.61 7.59 3.46
C ILE A 77 -0.11 7.88 3.37
N GLY A 78 0.41 8.32 2.23
CA GLY A 78 1.82 8.69 2.07
C GLY A 78 2.24 9.85 2.99
N ALA A 79 1.44 10.90 3.07
CA ALA A 79 1.70 12.01 4.01
C ALA A 79 1.62 11.56 5.48
N LEU A 80 0.78 10.56 5.78
CA LEU A 80 0.69 9.97 7.12
C LEU A 80 1.91 9.10 7.44
N VAL A 81 2.41 8.34 6.47
CA VAL A 81 3.67 7.56 6.55
C VAL A 81 4.85 8.49 6.82
N ASP A 82 4.92 9.62 6.11
CA ASP A 82 5.99 10.61 6.27
C ASP A 82 5.97 11.30 7.66
N ARG A 83 4.79 11.40 8.28
CA ARG A 83 4.61 12.07 9.59
C ARG A 83 4.69 11.15 10.80
N LEU A 84 4.12 9.95 10.74
CA LEU A 84 4.05 9.00 11.85
C LEU A 84 5.13 7.92 11.79
N GLY A 85 5.83 7.82 10.66
CA GLY A 85 6.81 6.79 10.39
C GLY A 85 6.18 5.47 9.91
N PRO A 86 6.87 4.74 9.03
CA PRO A 86 6.32 3.56 8.33
C PRO A 86 5.88 2.44 9.29
N ARG A 87 6.50 2.32 10.48
CA ARG A 87 6.13 1.30 11.46
C ARG A 87 4.75 1.49 12.04
N LEU A 88 4.33 2.73 12.29
CA LEU A 88 3.02 3.01 12.87
C LEU A 88 1.89 2.79 11.86
N VAL A 89 2.15 3.10 10.58
CA VAL A 89 1.16 2.95 9.50
C VAL A 89 0.99 1.50 9.04
N ILE A 90 2.05 0.68 9.10
CA ILE A 90 1.94 -0.75 8.76
C ILE A 90 1.20 -1.54 9.86
N LEU A 91 1.24 -1.06 11.12
CA LEU A 91 0.59 -1.72 12.26
C LEU A 91 -0.83 -1.20 12.56
N ALA A 92 -1.22 -0.04 12.01
CA ALA A 92 -2.54 0.57 12.16
C ALA A 92 -3.49 0.09 11.07
#